data_AF-A0A7S1FL71-F1
#
_entry.id   AF-A0A7S1FL71-F1
#
_cell.length_a   1.000
_cell.length_b   1.000
_cell.length_c   1.000
_cell.angle_alpha   90.00
_cell.angle_beta   90.00
_cell.angle_gamma   90.00
#
_symmetry.space_group_name_H-M   'P 1'
#
loop_
_entity.id
_entity.type
_entity.pdbx_description
1 polymer ?
#
loop_
_entity_poly.entity_id
_entity_poly.type
_entity_poly.pdbx_seq_one_letter_code
_entity_poly.pdbx_strand_id
1 'polypeptide(L)'
;MLLHSLAENNIPLDCKWYLTNQLSKPLTRIFEPIIDNVEKSLLQGDHTRKVFKPAPKKGGLMAFTVKGNRCMGCRCSVPTGHLCDHCLPREGEIYMEKLCVLRNAEEKFATLWAAAQKIHGTIFQDIMCTGDGCPCQFYRRKKAQADMRMAQEDIDKFGF
;
A
#
# COMPACT_ATOMS: atom_id res chain seq x y z
N MET A 1 17.37 14.03 -5.12
CA MET A 1 17.28 14.67 -3.78
C MET A 1 15.86 14.74 -3.18
N LEU A 2 14.85 15.33 -3.84
CA LEU A 2 13.49 15.47 -3.25
C LEU A 2 12.76 14.13 -3.02
N LEU A 3 12.88 13.16 -3.94
CA LEU A 3 12.22 11.85 -3.81
C LEU A 3 12.84 10.95 -2.73
N HIS A 4 14.14 11.12 -2.44
CA HIS A 4 14.82 10.40 -1.37
C HIS A 4 14.27 10.84 0.01
N SER A 5 14.16 12.16 0.23
CA SER A 5 13.59 12.74 1.45
C SER A 5 12.11 12.38 1.67
N LEU A 6 11.31 12.30 0.59
CA LEU A 6 9.90 11.88 0.66
C LEU A 6 9.75 10.43 1.16
N ALA A 7 10.60 9.52 0.68
CA ALA A 7 10.56 8.12 1.07
C ALA A 7 11.03 7.90 2.53
N GLU A 8 12.05 8.61 2.98
CA GLU A 8 12.55 8.52 4.35
C GLU A 8 11.54 9.07 5.37
N ASN A 9 10.88 10.18 5.04
CA ASN A 9 9.99 10.87 5.97
C ASN A 9 8.52 10.39 5.90
N ASN A 10 8.20 9.42 5.02
CA ASN A 10 6.83 8.91 4.81
C ASN A 10 5.80 10.03 4.62
N ILE A 11 6.16 11.05 3.83
CA ILE A 11 5.28 12.19 3.58
C ILE A 11 4.12 11.70 2.68
N PRO A 12 2.86 11.93 3.08
CA PRO A 12 1.71 11.48 2.29
C PRO A 12 1.67 12.19 0.93
N LEU A 13 1.42 11.42 -0.13
CA LEU A 13 1.23 11.96 -1.47
C LEU A 13 -0.22 12.45 -1.64
N ASP A 14 -0.39 13.61 -2.26
CA ASP A 14 -1.71 14.10 -2.65
C ASP A 14 -2.18 13.42 -3.94
N CYS A 15 -2.74 12.21 -3.80
CA CYS A 15 -3.28 11.44 -4.92
C CYS A 15 -4.35 12.22 -5.71
N LYS A 16 -5.11 13.11 -5.06
CA LYS A 16 -6.15 13.90 -5.73
C LYS A 16 -5.53 14.92 -6.67
N TRP A 17 -4.48 15.61 -6.22
CA TRP A 17 -3.77 16.56 -7.07
C TRP A 17 -3.17 15.89 -8.32
N TYR A 18 -2.55 14.71 -8.19
CA TYR A 18 -2.01 13.97 -9.34
C TYR A 18 -3.11 13.51 -10.30
N LEU A 19 -4.23 13.00 -9.77
CA LEU A 19 -5.37 12.57 -10.57
C LEU A 19 -5.95 13.75 -11.37
N THR A 20 -6.19 14.89 -10.72
CA THR A 20 -6.84 16.05 -11.33
C THR A 20 -5.91 16.83 -12.25
N ASN A 21 -4.63 17.00 -11.93
CA ASN A 21 -3.75 17.90 -12.70
C ASN A 21 -2.90 17.17 -13.75
N GLN A 22 -2.57 15.89 -13.54
CA GLN A 22 -1.69 15.16 -14.46
C GLN A 22 -2.46 14.14 -15.31
N LEU A 23 -3.39 13.39 -14.71
CA LEU A 23 -4.03 12.26 -15.40
C LEU A 23 -5.34 12.63 -16.08
N SER A 24 -6.14 13.54 -15.50
CA SER A 24 -7.48 13.84 -16.00
C SER A 24 -7.49 14.31 -17.46
N LYS A 25 -6.74 15.37 -17.79
CA LYS A 25 -6.77 16.02 -19.11
C LYS A 25 -6.28 15.09 -20.23
N PRO A 26 -5.15 14.36 -20.10
CA PRO A 26 -4.75 13.41 -21.12
C PRO A 26 -5.76 12.28 -21.31
N LEU A 27 -6.33 11.73 -20.22
CA LEU A 27 -7.31 10.65 -20.30
C LEU A 27 -8.60 11.11 -20.97
N THR A 28 -9.11 12.30 -20.62
CA THR A 28 -10.29 12.88 -21.27
C THR A 28 -10.07 12.99 -22.78
N ARG A 29 -8.93 13.54 -23.23
CA ARG A 29 -8.64 13.68 -24.67
C ARG A 29 -8.60 12.36 -25.43
N ILE A 30 -8.10 11.28 -24.80
CA ILE A 30 -8.00 9.96 -25.45
C ILE A 30 -9.37 9.31 -25.59
N PHE A 31 -10.24 9.46 -24.57
CA PHE A 31 -11.52 8.76 -24.50
C PHE A 31 -12.73 9.58 -24.99
N GLU A 32 -12.57 10.90 -25.18
CA GLU A 32 -13.60 11.80 -25.71
C GLU A 32 -14.24 11.32 -27.04
N PRO A 33 -13.50 10.71 -27.99
CA PRO A 33 -14.12 10.21 -29.23
C PRO A 33 -14.92 8.90 -29.05
N ILE A 34 -14.79 8.23 -27.91
CA ILE A 34 -15.31 6.87 -27.69
C ILE A 34 -16.46 6.87 -26.68
N ILE A 35 -16.40 7.73 -25.65
CA ILE A 35 -17.32 7.72 -24.52
C ILE A 35 -17.84 9.13 -24.26
N ASP A 36 -19.16 9.27 -24.20
CA ASP A 36 -19.80 10.52 -23.77
C ASP A 36 -19.54 10.78 -22.28
N ASN A 37 -19.19 12.02 -21.93
CA ASN A 37 -18.95 12.45 -20.54
C ASN A 37 -17.86 11.64 -19.79
N VAL A 38 -16.67 11.52 -20.38
CA VAL A 38 -15.52 10.76 -19.84
C VAL A 38 -15.24 11.04 -18.36
N GLU A 39 -15.31 12.29 -17.89
CA GLU A 39 -14.98 12.62 -16.50
C GLU A 39 -15.91 11.94 -15.49
N LYS A 40 -17.22 11.92 -15.78
CA LYS A 40 -18.23 11.31 -14.91
C LYS A 40 -18.25 9.79 -14.99
N SER A 41 -17.84 9.23 -16.12
CA SER A 41 -17.82 7.77 -16.33
C SER A 41 -16.54 7.14 -15.80
N LEU A 42 -15.38 7.78 -16.05
CA LEU A 42 -14.06 7.21 -15.79
C LEU A 42 -13.46 7.68 -14.46
N LEU A 43 -13.52 8.98 -14.18
CA LEU A 43 -12.79 9.60 -13.07
C LEU A 43 -13.66 9.78 -11.81
N GLN A 44 -14.98 9.75 -11.96
CA GLN A 44 -15.95 9.86 -10.88
C GLN A 44 -16.89 8.65 -10.94
N GLY A 45 -17.39 8.18 -9.79
CA GLY A 45 -18.33 7.06 -9.76
C GLY A 45 -18.17 6.15 -8.56
N ASP A 46 -18.90 5.04 -8.59
CA ASP A 46 -18.94 4.08 -7.48
C ASP A 46 -17.61 3.34 -7.30
N HIS A 47 -16.88 3.13 -8.39
CA HIS A 47 -15.54 2.52 -8.38
C HIS A 47 -14.49 3.42 -7.70
N THR A 48 -14.68 4.73 -7.65
CA THR A 48 -13.73 5.67 -7.02
C THR A 48 -14.09 6.05 -5.58
N ARG A 49 -15.22 5.57 -5.04
CA ARG A 49 -15.63 5.85 -3.64
C ARG A 49 -14.68 5.28 -2.59
N LYS A 50 -13.93 4.23 -2.91
CA LYS A 50 -12.91 3.64 -2.00
C LYS A 50 -11.60 4.42 -2.13
N VAL A 51 -11.45 5.47 -1.33
CA VAL A 51 -10.24 6.31 -1.31
C VAL A 51 -9.31 5.90 -0.18
N PHE A 52 -8.06 5.59 -0.51
CA PHE A 52 -6.99 5.45 0.47
C PHE A 52 -6.41 6.84 0.80
N LYS A 53 -6.52 7.27 2.05
CA LYS A 53 -5.91 8.51 2.54
C LYS A 53 -4.74 8.15 3.46
N PRO A 54 -3.48 8.26 3.00
CA PRO A 54 -2.33 8.03 3.88
C PRO A 54 -2.28 9.13 4.94
N ALA A 55 -2.27 8.74 6.21
CA ALA A 55 -2.02 9.66 7.31
C ALA A 55 -0.52 9.63 7.66
N PRO A 56 0.10 10.79 7.97
CA PRO A 56 1.49 10.84 8.36
C PRO A 56 1.70 10.07 9.68
N LYS A 57 2.72 9.20 9.73
CA LYS A 57 3.02 8.38 10.92
C LYS A 57 3.86 9.12 11.98
N LYS A 58 4.47 10.25 11.63
CA LYS A 58 5.38 11.03 12.49
C LYS A 58 4.97 12.50 12.48
N GLY A 59 4.90 13.13 13.66
CA GLY A 59 4.53 14.54 13.83
C GLY A 59 3.90 14.82 15.21
N GLY A 60 3.81 16.09 15.59
CA GLY A 60 3.40 16.51 16.94
C GLY A 60 2.04 15.96 17.40
N LEU A 61 1.01 16.01 16.55
CA LEU A 61 -0.33 15.50 16.90
C LEU A 61 -0.40 13.96 16.88
N MET A 62 0.28 13.31 15.94
CA MET A 62 0.22 11.84 15.78
C MET A 62 1.03 11.08 16.83
N ALA A 63 1.94 11.76 17.54
CA ALA A 63 2.69 11.19 18.66
C ALA A 63 1.82 10.84 19.88
N PHE A 64 0.66 11.47 20.04
CA PHE A 64 -0.25 11.28 21.18
C PHE A 64 -1.51 10.47 20.83
N THR A 65 -1.65 10.04 19.57
CA THR A 65 -2.82 9.28 19.13
C THR A 65 -2.60 7.79 19.35
N VAL A 66 -3.41 7.18 20.21
CA VAL A 66 -3.44 5.72 20.38
C VAL A 66 -4.26 5.08 19.26
N LYS A 67 -3.67 4.10 18.56
CA LYS A 67 -4.37 3.35 17.52
C LYS A 67 -5.35 2.37 18.16
N GLY A 68 -6.65 2.67 18.08
CA GLY A 68 -7.70 1.77 18.54
C GLY A 68 -7.73 0.46 17.74
N ASN A 69 -8.06 -0.64 18.42
CA ASN A 69 -8.22 -1.94 17.78
C ASN A 69 -9.47 -1.95 16.90
N ARG A 70 -9.35 -2.55 15.72
CA ARG A 70 -10.46 -2.68 14.76
C ARG A 70 -10.54 -4.11 14.27
N CYS A 71 -11.76 -4.63 14.15
CA CYS A 71 -12.01 -5.95 13.62
C CYS A 71 -11.44 -6.09 12.20
N MET A 72 -10.68 -7.16 11.95
CA MET A 72 -10.02 -7.39 10.66
C MET A 72 -10.99 -7.70 9.51
N GLY A 73 -12.20 -8.19 9.82
CA GLY A 73 -13.27 -8.45 8.85
C GLY A 73 -14.11 -7.20 8.55
N CYS A 74 -14.85 -6.71 9.54
CA CYS A 74 -15.84 -5.63 9.35
C CYS A 74 -15.36 -4.22 9.71
N ARG A 75 -14.13 -4.06 10.25
CA ARG A 75 -13.52 -2.77 10.64
C ARG A 75 -14.24 -1.99 11.75
N CYS A 76 -15.17 -2.63 12.47
CA CYS A 76 -15.77 -2.06 13.68
C CYS A 76 -14.70 -1.90 14.78
N SER A 77 -14.90 -0.94 15.69
CA SER A 77 -14.02 -0.77 16.86
C SER A 77 -14.21 -1.95 17.80
N VAL A 78 -13.12 -2.55 18.26
CA VAL A 78 -13.14 -3.66 19.24
C VAL A 78 -12.32 -3.27 20.47
N PRO A 79 -12.78 -3.60 21.69
CA PRO A 79 -12.07 -3.24 22.92
C PRO A 79 -10.78 -4.04 23.08
N THR A 80 -10.83 -5.34 22.80
CA THR A 80 -9.71 -6.29 22.90
C THR A 80 -9.77 -7.27 21.74
N GLY A 81 -8.61 -7.79 21.32
CA GLY A 81 -8.50 -8.77 20.24
C GLY A 81 -8.61 -8.18 18.82
N HIS A 82 -8.73 -9.09 17.84
CA HIS A 82 -8.58 -8.81 16.41
C HIS A 82 -9.87 -9.02 15.59
N LEU A 83 -10.86 -9.69 16.17
CA LEU A 83 -12.18 -9.94 15.59
C LEU A 83 -13.27 -9.53 16.58
N CYS A 84 -14.43 -9.14 16.06
CA CYS A 84 -15.64 -8.96 16.87
C CYS A 84 -16.45 -10.25 16.94
N ASP A 85 -17.39 -10.33 17.88
CA ASP A 85 -18.24 -11.52 18.10
C ASP A 85 -18.97 -11.99 16.84
N HIS A 86 -19.32 -11.07 15.95
CA HIS A 86 -19.96 -11.40 14.67
C HIS A 86 -18.99 -11.99 13.62
N CYS A 87 -17.71 -11.62 13.67
CA CYS A 87 -16.69 -12.12 12.73
C CYS A 87 -15.94 -13.34 13.26
N LEU A 88 -16.01 -13.62 14.56
CA LEU A 88 -15.38 -14.77 15.19
C LEU A 88 -15.76 -16.12 14.54
N PRO A 89 -17.03 -16.40 14.19
CA PRO A 89 -17.39 -17.65 13.51
C PRO A 89 -16.77 -17.81 12.12
N ARG A 90 -16.34 -16.70 11.50
CA ARG A 90 -15.69 -16.66 10.17
C ARG A 90 -14.19 -16.45 10.26
N GLU A 91 -13.58 -16.72 11.42
CA GLU A 91 -12.16 -16.52 11.64
C GLU A 91 -11.29 -17.26 10.61
N GLY A 92 -11.59 -18.52 10.31
CA GLY A 92 -10.82 -19.30 9.33
C GLY A 92 -10.86 -18.70 7.91
N GLU A 93 -12.01 -18.16 7.48
CA GLU A 93 -12.14 -17.48 6.18
C GLU A 93 -11.31 -16.20 6.15
N ILE A 94 -11.41 -15.37 7.19
CA ILE A 94 -10.67 -14.11 7.30
C ILE A 94 -9.17 -14.38 7.35
N TYR A 95 -8.74 -15.38 8.12
CA TYR A 95 -7.34 -15.79 8.21
C TYR A 95 -6.80 -16.20 6.84
N MET A 96 -7.53 -17.05 6.10
CA MET A 96 -7.14 -17.48 4.75
C MET A 96 -7.05 -16.31 3.76
N GLU A 97 -7.96 -15.33 3.85
CA GLU A 97 -7.89 -14.11 3.04
C GLU A 97 -6.59 -13.33 3.35
N LYS A 98 -6.26 -13.12 4.62
CA LYS A 98 -5.02 -12.43 5.03
C LYS A 98 -3.78 -13.21 4.63
N LEU A 99 -3.81 -14.54 4.72
CA LEU A 99 -2.69 -15.39 4.35
C LEU A 99 -2.40 -15.30 2.84
N CYS A 100 -3.44 -15.19 2.03
CA CYS A 100 -3.31 -14.93 0.60
C CYS A 100 -2.64 -13.57 0.34
N VAL A 101 -3.00 -12.53 1.11
CA VAL A 101 -2.34 -11.22 1.00
C VAL A 101 -0.87 -11.29 1.37
N LEU A 102 -0.51 -12.00 2.46
CA LEU A 102 0.88 -12.20 2.86
C LEU A 102 1.68 -12.91 1.76
N ARG A 103 1.18 -14.05 1.25
CA ARG A 103 1.83 -14.80 0.17
C ARG A 103 2.10 -13.94 -1.06
N ASN A 104 1.10 -13.15 -1.47
CA ASN A 104 1.25 -12.23 -2.61
C ASN A 104 2.28 -11.12 -2.35
N ALA A 105 2.45 -10.69 -1.09
CA ALA A 105 3.45 -9.70 -0.71
C ALA A 105 4.86 -10.31 -0.69
N GLU A 106 5.00 -11.54 -0.18
CA GLU A 106 6.25 -12.31 -0.17
C GLU A 106 6.76 -12.61 -1.59
N GLU A 107 5.88 -13.05 -2.48
CA GLU A 107 6.23 -13.33 -3.88
C GLU A 107 6.74 -12.07 -4.60
N LYS A 108 6.06 -10.93 -4.39
CA LYS A 108 6.49 -9.63 -4.93
C LYS A 108 7.83 -9.20 -4.35
N PHE A 109 8.04 -9.40 -3.05
CA PHE A 109 9.31 -9.11 -2.40
C PHE A 109 10.43 -9.95 -3.02
N ALA A 110 10.26 -11.27 -3.10
CA ALA A 110 11.23 -12.20 -3.65
C ALA A 110 11.58 -11.85 -5.11
N THR A 111 10.57 -11.60 -5.95
CA THR A 111 10.76 -11.24 -7.35
C THR A 111 11.56 -9.95 -7.51
N LEU A 112 11.20 -8.90 -6.77
CA LEU A 112 11.88 -7.60 -6.86
C LEU A 112 13.30 -7.64 -6.29
N TRP A 113 13.53 -8.42 -5.22
CA TRP A 113 14.86 -8.56 -4.62
C TRP A 113 15.80 -9.37 -5.51
N ALA A 114 15.34 -10.49 -6.07
CA ALA A 114 16.10 -11.30 -7.01
C ALA A 114 16.46 -10.51 -8.28
N ALA A 115 15.51 -9.73 -8.82
CA ALA A 115 15.78 -8.85 -9.95
C ALA A 115 16.85 -7.81 -9.64
N ALA A 116 16.84 -7.22 -8.45
CA ALA A 116 17.87 -6.27 -8.05
C ALA A 116 19.25 -6.93 -7.85
N GLN A 117 19.32 -8.11 -7.24
CA GLN A 117 20.58 -8.87 -7.14
C GLN A 117 21.18 -9.14 -8.53
N LYS A 118 20.36 -9.52 -9.50
CA LYS A 118 20.78 -9.72 -10.89
C LYS A 118 21.32 -8.45 -11.54
N ILE A 119 20.66 -7.30 -11.32
CA ILE A 119 21.08 -6.00 -11.87
C ILE A 119 22.41 -5.55 -11.27
N HIS A 120 22.62 -5.77 -9.98
CA HIS A 120 23.85 -5.37 -9.29
C HIS A 120 24.99 -6.40 -9.41
N GLY A 121 24.69 -7.63 -9.87
CA GLY A 121 25.67 -8.71 -9.95
C GLY A 121 26.14 -9.24 -8.60
N THR A 122 25.45 -8.89 -7.50
CA THR A 122 25.80 -9.30 -6.14
C THR A 122 24.76 -10.28 -5.60
N ILE A 123 25.23 -11.38 -5.00
CA ILE A 123 24.37 -12.40 -4.37
C ILE A 123 24.57 -12.40 -2.86
N PHE A 124 25.83 -12.29 -2.40
CA PHE A 124 26.21 -12.36 -0.98
C PHE A 124 26.44 -10.99 -0.33
N GLN A 125 26.50 -9.93 -1.13
CA GLN A 125 26.75 -8.56 -0.66
C GLN A 125 25.48 -7.73 -0.72
N ASP A 126 25.38 -6.77 0.21
CA ASP A 126 24.24 -5.87 0.29
C ASP A 126 24.10 -4.99 -0.96
N ILE A 127 22.85 -4.78 -1.37
CA ILE A 127 22.51 -3.90 -2.48
C ILE A 127 22.51 -2.45 -2.00
N MET A 128 23.63 -1.76 -2.20
CA MET A 128 23.79 -0.34 -1.88
C MET A 128 23.28 0.54 -3.03
N CYS A 129 21.98 0.83 -3.05
CA CYS A 129 21.34 1.70 -4.04
C CYS A 129 20.64 2.88 -3.37
N THR A 130 20.88 4.09 -3.88
CA THR A 130 20.32 5.36 -3.38
C THR A 130 19.08 5.85 -4.14
N GLY A 131 18.64 5.11 -5.17
CA GLY A 131 17.28 5.22 -5.73
C GLY A 131 17.05 6.18 -6.90
N ASP A 132 17.92 7.15 -7.15
CA ASP A 132 17.76 8.05 -8.31
C ASP A 132 18.20 7.32 -9.60
N GLY A 133 17.25 7.04 -10.50
CA GLY A 133 17.49 6.48 -11.83
C GLY A 133 17.83 4.98 -11.91
N CYS A 134 17.89 4.25 -10.79
CA CYS A 134 18.27 2.83 -10.80
C CYS A 134 17.21 1.93 -11.47
N PRO A 135 17.58 1.09 -12.45
CA PRO A 135 16.71 0.07 -13.03
C PRO A 135 16.19 -0.96 -12.01
N CYS A 136 16.86 -1.09 -10.87
CA CYS A 136 16.53 -1.99 -9.76
C CYS A 136 15.24 -1.63 -8.99
N GLN A 137 14.48 -0.63 -9.47
CA GLN A 137 13.16 -0.24 -8.94
C GLN A 137 13.18 0.00 -7.42
N PHE A 138 14.14 0.79 -6.94
CA PHE A 138 14.41 1.05 -5.53
C PHE A 138 13.14 1.34 -4.68
N TYR A 139 12.30 2.29 -5.13
CA TYR A 139 11.07 2.65 -4.42
C TYR A 139 10.07 1.49 -4.34
N ARG A 140 9.98 0.66 -5.38
CA ARG A 140 9.11 -0.53 -5.39
C ARG A 140 9.61 -1.58 -4.40
N ARG A 141 10.93 -1.77 -4.30
CA ARG A 141 11.54 -2.68 -3.30
C ARG A 141 11.24 -2.22 -1.86
N LYS A 142 11.48 -0.95 -1.55
CA LYS A 142 11.20 -0.39 -0.22
C LYS A 142 9.72 -0.51 0.14
N LYS A 143 8.83 -0.26 -0.82
CA LYS A 143 7.39 -0.48 -0.64
C LYS A 143 7.05 -1.95 -0.40
N ALA A 144 7.53 -2.87 -1.25
CA ALA A 144 7.26 -4.30 -1.09
C ALA A 144 7.74 -4.84 0.25
N GLN A 145 8.90 -4.38 0.74
CA GLN A 145 9.41 -4.71 2.07
C GLN A 145 8.47 -4.22 3.18
N ALA A 146 7.96 -2.98 3.07
CA ALA A 146 7.01 -2.43 4.04
C ALA A 146 5.65 -3.15 3.99
N ASP A 147 5.15 -3.46 2.79
CA ASP A 147 3.87 -4.16 2.56
C ASP A 147 3.93 -5.58 3.13
N MET A 148 5.03 -6.32 2.90
CA MET A 148 5.26 -7.64 3.47
C MET A 148 5.28 -7.61 5.01
N ARG A 149 6.00 -6.64 5.61
CA ARG A 149 6.01 -6.48 7.08
C ARG A 149 4.62 -6.20 7.64
N MET A 150 3.85 -5.31 7.01
CA MET A 150 2.48 -5.02 7.45
C MET A 150 1.55 -6.23 7.32
N ALA A 151 1.68 -7.03 6.25
CA ALA A 151 0.90 -8.25 6.08
C ALA A 151 1.27 -9.32 7.12
N GLN A 152 2.56 -9.41 7.48
CA GLN A 152 3.04 -10.31 8.53
C GLN A 152 2.47 -9.91 9.89
N GLU A 153 2.55 -8.63 10.26
CA GLU A 153 1.95 -8.08 11.49
C GLU A 153 0.44 -8.35 11.59
N ASP A 154 -0.25 -8.47 10.45
CA ASP A 154 -1.67 -8.81 10.40
C ASP A 154 -1.94 -10.31 10.64
N ILE A 155 -1.02 -11.19 10.24
CA ILE A 155 -1.10 -12.64 10.49
C ILE A 155 -0.67 -12.98 11.91
N ASP A 156 0.36 -12.32 12.45
CA ASP A 156 0.88 -12.56 13.79
C ASP A 156 -0.20 -12.35 14.88
N LYS A 157 -1.21 -11.52 14.59
CA LYS A 157 -2.38 -11.30 15.45
C LYS A 157 -3.26 -12.54 15.66
N PHE A 158 -3.19 -13.51 14.74
CA PHE A 158 -3.86 -14.80 14.86
C PHE A 158 -2.95 -15.85 15.51
N GLY A 159 -1.66 -15.56 15.66
CA GLY A 159 -0.72 -16.37 16.44
C GLY A 159 -0.91 -16.13 17.94
N PHE A 160 -0.71 -17.19 18.72
CA PHE A 160 -0.74 -17.15 20.19
C PHE A 160 0.49 -16.45 20.77
#